data_AF-A0A3E2BIX0-F1
#
_entry.id   AF-A0A3E2BIX0-F1
#
_cell.length_a   1.000
_cell.length_b   1.000
_cell.length_c   1.000
_cell.angle_alpha   90.00
_cell.angle_beta   90.00
_cell.angle_gamma   90.00
#
_symmetry.space_group_name_H-M   'P 1'
#
loop_
_entity.id
_entity.type
_entity.pdbx_description
1 polymer ?
#
loop_
_entity_poly.entity_id
_entity_poly.type
_entity_poly.pdbx_seq_one_letter_code
_entity_poly.pdbx_strand_id
1 'polypeptide(L)'
;MNNPEDLNLKNRRITVRPSPTSSIITLVMSILFLIFGIVFMGSVMGEADEARGPMTFFLVIWIGACLGMAIYSLVNLSSYGKSRPNPAALEVLEVEDRKAPDKKEDSATTRPDFGARLRELEALKKDGLLTEDEYQRKRREILDEKW
;
A
#
# COMPACT_ATOMS: atom_id res chain seq x y z
N MET A 1 -7.15 1.12 42.29
CA MET A 1 -8.32 0.75 41.47
C MET A 1 -7.85 0.75 40.03
N ASN A 2 -7.66 -0.44 39.46
CA ASN A 2 -7.16 -0.59 38.10
C ASN A 2 -8.30 -0.27 37.13
N ASN A 3 -8.04 0.63 36.19
CA ASN A 3 -8.99 0.98 35.14
C ASN A 3 -9.09 -0.22 34.16
N PRO A 4 -10.28 -0.79 33.91
CA PRO A 4 -10.43 -1.92 32.99
C PRO A 4 -10.25 -1.57 31.51
N GLU A 5 -9.89 -0.32 31.19
CA GLU A 5 -9.60 0.18 29.83
C GLU A 5 -8.16 -0.11 29.36
N ASP A 6 -7.36 -0.92 30.08
CA ASP A 6 -6.13 -1.54 29.54
C ASP A 6 -6.49 -2.67 28.54
N LEU A 7 -7.28 -2.32 27.51
CA LEU A 7 -7.49 -3.17 26.36
C LEU A 7 -6.20 -3.20 25.54
N ASN A 8 -5.46 -4.29 25.77
CA ASN A 8 -4.40 -4.83 24.94
C ASN A 8 -4.72 -4.64 23.44
N LEU A 9 -4.23 -3.57 22.80
CA LEU A 9 -4.25 -3.42 21.34
C LEU A 9 -3.10 -4.24 20.73
N LYS A 10 -3.02 -5.52 21.08
CA LYS A 10 -2.16 -6.49 20.41
C LYS A 10 -2.97 -7.13 19.28
N ASN A 11 -3.19 -6.33 18.23
CA ASN A 11 -3.54 -6.70 16.85
C ASN A 11 -4.21 -5.51 16.18
N ARG A 12 -3.40 -4.62 15.59
CA ARG A 12 -3.92 -3.53 14.76
C ARG A 12 -4.29 -4.12 13.40
N ARG A 13 -5.59 -4.29 13.17
CA ARG A 13 -6.16 -4.68 11.88
C ARG A 13 -6.04 -3.52 10.91
N ILE A 14 -5.10 -3.58 9.98
CA ILE A 14 -4.94 -2.57 8.93
C ILE A 14 -5.61 -3.10 7.67
N THR A 15 -6.65 -2.39 7.22
CA THR A 15 -7.26 -2.70 5.92
C THR A 15 -6.48 -2.00 4.82
N VAL A 16 -5.86 -2.77 3.94
CA VAL A 16 -5.15 -2.22 2.78
C VAL A 16 -6.04 -2.21 1.54
N ARG A 17 -5.96 -1.10 0.81
CA ARG A 17 -6.65 -0.90 -0.46
C ARG A 17 -5.69 -1.19 -1.62
N PRO A 18 -6.11 -1.90 -2.68
CA PRO A 18 -5.31 -2.03 -3.89
C PRO A 18 -5.09 -0.65 -4.51
N SER A 19 -3.86 -0.36 -4.95
CA SER A 19 -3.48 0.97 -5.45
C SER A 19 -4.32 1.40 -6.67
N PRO A 20 -4.53 2.71 -6.86
CA PRO A 20 -5.31 3.20 -7.99
C PRO A 20 -4.61 2.87 -9.32
N THR A 21 -3.28 2.95 -9.36
CA THR A 21 -2.47 2.57 -10.53
C THR A 21 -2.66 1.11 -10.91
N SER A 22 -2.61 0.20 -9.94
CA SER A 22 -2.87 -1.22 -10.20
C SER A 22 -4.27 -1.44 -10.77
N SER A 23 -5.26 -0.73 -10.24
CA SER A 23 -6.65 -0.85 -10.70
C SER A 23 -6.84 -0.32 -12.13
N ILE A 24 -6.17 0.76 -12.50
CA ILE A 24 -6.19 1.30 -13.86
C ILE A 24 -5.55 0.31 -14.83
N ILE A 25 -4.38 -0.25 -14.47
CA ILE A 25 -3.69 -1.23 -15.29
C ILE A 25 -4.57 -2.47 -15.48
N THR A 26 -5.15 -3.01 -14.41
CA THR A 26 -6.04 -4.17 -14.49
C THR A 26 -7.27 -3.88 -15.35
N LEU A 27 -7.88 -2.70 -15.22
CA LEU A 27 -9.02 -2.31 -16.06
C LEU A 27 -8.62 -2.27 -17.55
N VAL A 28 -7.53 -1.59 -17.90
CA VAL A 28 -7.06 -1.49 -19.29
C VAL A 28 -6.74 -2.89 -19.84
N MET A 29 -6.00 -3.70 -19.08
CA MET A 29 -5.64 -5.05 -19.49
C MET A 29 -6.87 -5.94 -19.68
N SER A 30 -7.85 -5.86 -18.78
CA SER A 30 -9.08 -6.66 -18.91
C SER A 30 -9.86 -6.34 -20.20
N ILE A 31 -9.88 -5.08 -20.62
CA ILE A 31 -10.51 -4.65 -21.88
C ILE A 31 -9.70 -5.17 -23.08
N LEU A 32 -8.38 -5.04 -23.04
CA LEU A 32 -7.50 -5.54 -24.11
C LEU A 32 -7.62 -7.07 -24.27
N PHE A 33 -7.64 -7.82 -23.16
CA PHE A 33 -7.81 -9.27 -23.16
C PHE A 33 -9.21 -9.71 -23.61
N LEU A 34 -10.26 -8.92 -23.38
CA LEU A 34 -11.58 -9.17 -23.95
C LEU A 34 -11.56 -9.06 -25.48
N ILE A 35 -11.02 -7.96 -26.00
CA ILE A 35 -10.91 -7.75 -27.45
C ILE A 35 -10.07 -8.85 -28.07
N PHE A 36 -8.91 -9.14 -27.47
CA PHE A 36 -8.03 -10.21 -27.92
C PHE A 36 -8.74 -11.57 -27.93
N GLY A 37 -9.41 -11.94 -26.83
CA GLY A 37 -10.09 -13.23 -26.72
C GLY A 37 -11.19 -13.41 -27.77
N ILE A 38 -11.98 -12.36 -28.04
CA ILE A 38 -13.04 -12.38 -29.06
C ILE A 38 -12.45 -12.54 -30.47
N VAL A 39 -11.43 -11.73 -30.80
CA VAL A 39 -10.77 -11.79 -32.13
C VAL A 39 -10.08 -13.13 -32.34
N PHE A 40 -9.29 -13.57 -31.35
CA PHE A 40 -8.58 -14.84 -31.39
C PHE A 40 -9.54 -16.02 -31.57
N MET A 41 -10.65 -16.02 -30.82
CA MET A 41 -11.65 -17.07 -30.96
C MET A 41 -12.31 -17.06 -32.34
N GLY A 42 -12.63 -15.87 -32.87
CA GLY A 42 -13.16 -15.74 -34.23
C GLY A 42 -12.21 -16.31 -35.30
N SER A 43 -10.90 -16.18 -35.10
CA SER A 43 -9.89 -16.78 -35.99
C SER A 43 -9.73 -18.28 -35.82
N VAL A 44 -9.73 -18.80 -34.59
CA VAL A 44 -9.42 -20.22 -34.31
C VAL A 44 -10.63 -21.15 -34.47
N MET A 45 -11.84 -20.69 -34.17
CA MET A 45 -13.05 -21.53 -34.12
C MET A 45 -13.55 -21.99 -35.50
N GLY A 46 -13.03 -21.39 -36.58
CA GLY A 46 -13.31 -21.78 -37.97
C GLY A 46 -12.66 -23.12 -38.38
N GLU A 47 -11.57 -23.52 -37.74
CA GLU A 47 -10.74 -24.65 -38.16
C GLU A 47 -10.84 -25.87 -37.23
N ALA A 48 -11.41 -25.69 -36.02
CA ALA A 48 -11.33 -26.66 -34.94
C ALA A 48 -12.69 -27.28 -34.58
N ASP A 49 -13.31 -28.01 -35.51
CA ASP A 49 -14.67 -28.54 -35.36
C ASP A 49 -14.82 -29.49 -34.15
N GLU A 50 -13.82 -30.33 -33.90
CA GLU A 50 -13.80 -31.27 -32.75
C GLU A 50 -13.62 -30.57 -31.39
N ALA A 51 -13.04 -29.36 -31.38
CA ALA A 51 -12.73 -28.64 -30.14
C ALA A 51 -13.73 -27.49 -29.85
N ARG A 52 -14.75 -27.28 -30.69
CA ARG A 52 -15.72 -26.17 -30.53
C ARG A 52 -16.36 -26.09 -29.16
N GLY A 53 -16.75 -27.22 -28.58
CA GLY A 53 -17.39 -27.30 -27.26
C GLY A 53 -16.48 -26.79 -26.13
N PRO A 54 -15.33 -27.45 -25.88
CA PRO A 54 -14.36 -27.00 -24.86
C PRO A 54 -13.91 -25.55 -25.05
N MET A 55 -13.71 -25.13 -26.29
CA MET A 55 -13.19 -23.82 -26.62
C MET A 55 -14.25 -22.71 -26.36
N THR A 56 -15.53 -22.98 -26.65
CA THR A 56 -16.64 -22.08 -26.32
C THR A 56 -16.84 -21.96 -24.80
N PHE A 57 -16.75 -23.07 -24.07
CA PHE A 57 -16.82 -23.06 -22.61
C PHE A 57 -15.68 -22.22 -21.99
N PHE A 58 -14.45 -22.39 -22.50
CA PHE A 58 -13.32 -21.57 -22.11
C PHE A 58 -13.58 -20.08 -22.36
N LEU A 59 -14.12 -19.71 -23.53
CA LEU A 59 -14.43 -18.32 -23.85
C LEU A 59 -15.44 -17.71 -22.87
N VAL A 60 -16.47 -18.46 -22.48
CA VAL A 60 -17.46 -17.99 -21.50
C VAL A 60 -16.80 -17.68 -20.15
N ILE A 61 -15.96 -18.59 -19.65
CA ILE A 61 -15.21 -18.36 -18.40
C ILE A 61 -14.27 -17.16 -18.55
N TRP A 62 -13.56 -17.08 -19.67
CA TRP A 62 -12.63 -16.00 -19.96
C TRP A 62 -13.30 -14.62 -19.94
N ILE A 63 -14.44 -14.49 -20.63
CA ILE A 63 -15.24 -13.27 -20.65
C ILE A 63 -15.71 -12.94 -19.22
N GLY A 64 -16.21 -13.93 -18.49
CA GLY A 64 -16.61 -13.76 -17.10
C GLY A 64 -15.48 -13.23 -16.21
N ALA A 65 -14.27 -13.79 -16.35
CA ALA A 65 -13.09 -13.36 -15.61
C ALA A 65 -12.68 -11.93 -15.97
N CYS A 66 -12.67 -11.57 -17.25
CA CYS A 66 -12.33 -10.21 -17.67
C CYS A 66 -13.38 -9.19 -17.20
N LEU A 67 -14.67 -9.52 -17.27
CA LEU A 67 -15.74 -8.67 -16.75
C LEU A 67 -15.63 -8.52 -15.23
N GLY A 68 -15.35 -9.60 -14.51
CA GLY A 68 -15.12 -9.56 -13.07
C GLY A 68 -13.96 -8.64 -12.70
N MET A 69 -12.83 -8.75 -13.39
CA MET A 69 -11.68 -7.86 -13.21
C MET A 69 -12.03 -6.40 -13.53
N ALA A 70 -12.71 -6.14 -14.66
CA ALA A 70 -13.10 -4.79 -15.06
C ALA A 70 -14.05 -4.14 -14.04
N ILE A 71 -15.08 -4.87 -13.61
CA ILE A 71 -16.05 -4.41 -12.61
C ILE A 71 -15.35 -4.14 -11.28
N TYR A 72 -14.52 -5.08 -10.81
CA TYR A 72 -13.76 -4.91 -9.58
C TYR A 72 -12.87 -3.67 -9.63
N SER A 73 -12.09 -3.50 -10.69
CA SER A 73 -11.23 -2.34 -10.87
C SER A 73 -12.02 -1.03 -10.95
N LEU A 74 -13.20 -1.02 -11.60
CA LEU A 74 -14.07 0.15 -11.70
C LEU A 74 -14.69 0.53 -10.35
N VAL A 75 -15.17 -0.46 -9.58
CA VAL A 75 -15.68 -0.26 -8.21
C VAL A 75 -14.56 0.26 -7.31
N ASN A 76 -13.36 -0.33 -7.39
CA ASN A 76 -12.23 0.13 -6.59
C ASN A 76 -11.83 1.57 -6.96
N LEU A 77 -11.70 1.88 -8.26
CA LEU A 77 -11.37 3.22 -8.76
C LEU A 77 -12.42 4.27 -8.37
N SER A 78 -13.71 3.97 -8.57
CA SER A 78 -14.81 4.88 -8.23
C SER A 78 -15.00 5.09 -6.73
N SER A 79 -14.37 4.25 -5.89
CA SER A 79 -14.33 4.44 -4.45
C SER A 79 -13.19 5.37 -4.00
N TYR A 80 -12.20 5.67 -4.85
CA TYR A 80 -11.20 6.69 -4.55
C TYR A 80 -11.87 8.08 -4.55
N GLY A 81 -12.00 8.69 -3.38
CA GLY A 81 -12.61 10.03 -3.20
C GLY A 81 -13.89 10.05 -2.38
N LYS A 82 -14.49 8.90 -2.04
CA LYS A 82 -15.63 8.83 -1.12
C LYS A 82 -15.15 8.51 0.29
N SER A 83 -15.58 9.30 1.28
CA SER A 83 -15.24 9.15 2.71
C SER A 83 -15.93 7.96 3.40
N ARG A 84 -16.40 6.94 2.66
CA ARG A 84 -17.20 5.82 3.18
C ARG A 84 -16.42 4.50 3.17
N PRO A 85 -16.80 3.51 4.02
CA PRO A 85 -16.17 2.20 4.05
C PRO A 85 -16.29 1.53 2.68
N ASN A 86 -15.15 1.13 2.11
CA ASN A 86 -15.04 0.70 0.72
C ASN A 86 -15.27 -0.81 0.59
N PRO A 87 -16.21 -1.29 -0.25
CA PRO A 87 -16.43 -2.72 -0.51
C PRO A 87 -15.26 -3.42 -1.23
N ALA A 88 -14.27 -2.69 -1.77
CA ALA A 88 -13.13 -3.25 -2.51
C ALA A 88 -11.86 -3.45 -1.65
N ALA A 89 -11.90 -3.17 -0.35
CA ALA A 89 -10.76 -3.34 0.53
C ALA A 89 -10.51 -4.83 0.81
N LEU A 90 -9.43 -5.39 0.25
CA LEU A 90 -9.32 -6.84 0.06
C LEU A 90 -8.57 -7.58 1.18
N GLU A 91 -7.90 -6.89 2.11
CA GLU A 91 -7.15 -7.61 3.13
C GLU A 91 -7.00 -6.81 4.41
N VAL A 92 -7.35 -7.46 5.52
CA VAL A 92 -6.98 -7.03 6.85
C VAL A 92 -5.60 -7.63 7.12
N LEU A 93 -4.55 -6.85 6.87
CA LEU A 93 -3.21 -7.20 7.32
C LEU A 93 -3.18 -7.02 8.83
N GLU A 94 -3.05 -8.12 9.57
CA GLU A 94 -2.63 -8.06 10.97
C GLU A 94 -1.14 -7.74 10.97
N VAL A 95 -0.82 -6.48 11.26
CA VAL A 95 0.56 -6.08 11.49
C VAL A 95 0.93 -6.59 12.88
N GLU A 96 1.73 -7.65 12.92
CA GLU A 96 2.44 -8.02 14.13
C GLU A 96 3.60 -7.03 14.29
N ASP A 97 3.46 -6.09 15.23
CA ASP A 97 4.55 -5.20 15.61
C ASP A 97 5.73 -6.07 16.08
N ARG A 98 6.71 -6.27 15.21
CA ARG A 98 8.03 -6.76 15.60
C ARG A 98 8.57 -5.71 16.58
N LYS A 99 8.43 -5.97 17.88
CA LYS A 99 9.12 -5.22 18.93
C LYS A 99 10.61 -5.16 18.57
N ALA A 100 11.05 -4.01 18.09
CA ALA A 100 12.44 -3.61 18.27
C ALA A 100 12.72 -3.63 19.79
N PRO A 101 13.89 -4.10 20.23
CA PRO A 101 14.14 -4.32 21.65
C PRO A 101 14.03 -2.99 22.41
N ASP A 102 13.36 -3.08 23.56
CA ASP A 102 13.03 -1.99 24.48
C ASP A 102 14.20 -1.00 24.66
N LYS A 103 14.02 0.23 24.17
CA LYS A 103 14.57 1.41 24.84
C LYS A 103 13.41 2.14 25.49
N LYS A 104 13.31 1.95 26.80
CA LYS A 104 12.55 2.80 27.72
C LYS A 104 12.91 4.26 27.47
N GLU A 105 11.91 5.11 27.28
CA GLU A 105 11.84 6.44 27.87
C GLU A 105 10.45 7.05 27.57
N ASP A 106 9.59 6.96 28.57
CA ASP A 106 8.80 8.04 29.16
C ASP A 106 8.24 9.15 28.23
N SER A 107 6.92 9.05 28.04
CA SER A 107 5.93 10.12 28.22
C SER A 107 6.13 11.52 27.59
N ALA A 108 5.14 11.84 26.76
CA ALA A 108 4.36 13.08 26.80
C ALA A 108 4.98 14.39 26.25
N THR A 109 4.12 15.07 25.50
CA THR A 109 4.14 16.49 25.11
C THR A 109 5.04 16.90 23.94
N THR A 110 4.40 17.59 23.00
CA THR A 110 4.94 18.41 21.92
C THR A 110 5.99 19.39 22.45
N ARG A 111 7.23 18.93 22.60
CA ARG A 111 8.43 19.77 22.64
C ARG A 111 9.41 19.19 21.62
N PRO A 112 10.06 20.03 20.80
CA PRO A 112 11.13 19.55 19.95
C PRO A 112 12.22 18.93 20.84
N ASP A 113 12.43 17.62 20.75
CA ASP A 113 13.51 16.94 21.48
C ASP A 113 14.85 17.29 20.84
N PHE A 114 15.41 18.43 21.25
CA PHE A 114 16.71 18.93 20.81
C PHE A 114 17.83 17.91 21.03
N GLY A 115 17.71 17.04 22.05
CA GLY A 115 18.65 15.96 22.32
C GLY A 115 18.61 14.85 21.28
N ALA A 116 17.43 14.55 20.70
CA ALA A 116 17.33 13.66 19.54
C ALA A 116 17.98 14.29 18.29
N ARG A 117 17.72 15.57 18.00
CA ARG A 117 18.27 16.28 16.83
C ARG A 117 19.82 16.37 16.87
N LEU A 118 20.41 16.59 18.04
CA LEU A 118 21.87 16.61 18.19
C LEU A 118 22.52 15.24 17.95
N ARG A 119 21.87 14.15 18.40
CA ARG A 119 22.36 12.77 18.15
C ARG A 119 22.28 12.39 16.68
N GLU A 120 21.21 12.80 15.99
CA GLU A 120 21.06 12.58 14.55
C GLU A 120 22.10 13.39 13.74
N LEU A 121 22.38 14.63 14.14
CA LEU A 121 23.43 15.45 13.52
C LEU A 121 24.84 14.83 13.65
N GLU A 122 25.13 14.22 14.79
CA GLU A 122 26.40 13.52 15.03
C GLU A 122 26.54 12.24 14.20
N ALA A 123 25.44 11.50 14.00
CA ALA A 123 25.40 10.35 13.09
C ALA A 123 25.68 10.77 11.64
N LEU A 124 25.03 11.83 11.15
CA LEU A 124 25.23 12.35 9.79
C LEU A 124 26.67 12.83 9.53
N LYS A 125 27.34 13.38 10.54
CA LYS A 125 28.78 13.70 10.46
C LYS A 125 29.63 12.42 10.34
N LYS A 126 29.35 11.43 11.19
CA LYS A 126 30.11 10.17 11.23
C LYS A 126 30.00 9.39 9.92
N ASP A 127 28.84 9.47 9.28
CA ASP A 127 28.58 8.84 7.98
C ASP A 127 29.21 9.63 6.80
N GLY A 128 29.83 10.78 7.08
CA GLY A 128 30.51 11.61 6.08
C GLY A 128 29.55 12.43 5.19
N LEU A 129 28.27 12.51 5.55
CA LEU A 129 27.26 13.28 4.80
C LEU A 129 27.34 14.79 5.08
N LEU A 130 28.00 15.19 6.16
CA LEU A 130 28.21 16.59 6.54
C LEU A 130 29.70 16.88 6.64
N THR A 131 30.12 18.01 6.09
CA THR A 131 31.46 18.56 6.34
C THR A 131 31.56 19.14 7.75
N GLU A 132 32.78 19.28 8.30
CA GLU A 132 32.97 19.82 9.66
C GLU A 132 32.34 21.21 9.82
N ASP A 133 32.46 22.07 8.80
CA ASP A 133 31.91 23.42 8.82
C ASP A 133 30.37 23.42 8.86
N GLU A 134 29.73 22.52 8.11
CA GLU A 134 28.28 22.37 8.08
C GLU A 134 27.73 21.80 9.39
N TYR A 135 28.44 20.82 9.97
CA TYR A 135 28.13 20.26 11.27
C TYR A 135 28.18 21.35 12.36
N GLN A 136 29.26 22.15 12.41
CA GLN A 136 29.41 23.21 13.40
C GLN A 136 28.36 24.32 13.25
N ARG A 137 28.00 24.68 12.01
CA ARG A 137 26.92 25.65 11.75
C ARG A 137 25.56 25.14 12.26
N LYS A 138 25.20 23.90 11.91
CA LYS A 138 23.92 23.29 12.32
C LYS A 138 23.83 23.03 13.82
N ARG A 139 24.95 22.65 14.46
CA ARG A 139 25.02 22.49 15.91
C ARG A 139 24.77 23.80 16.65
N ARG A 140 25.33 24.91 16.15
CA ARG A 140 25.07 26.24 16.71
C ARG A 140 23.62 26.66 16.54
N GLU A 141 23.03 26.47 15.36
CA GLU A 141 21.61 26.75 15.11
C GLU A 141 20.69 26.01 16.09
N ILE A 142 20.93 24.72 16.33
CA ILE A 142 20.13 23.90 17.25
C ILE A 142 20.31 24.34 18.72
N LEU A 143 21.49 24.82 19.09
CA LEU A 143 21.78 25.31 20.46
C LEU A 143 21.26 26.73 20.71
N ASP A 144 21.05 27.53 19.66
CA ASP A 144 20.56 28.92 19.74
C ASP A 144 19.02 29.01 19.67
N GLU A 145 18.34 27.92 19.29
CA GLU A 145 16.89 27.79 19.41
C GLU A 145 16.47 27.82 20.91
N LYS A 146 15.47 28.64 21.27
CA LYS A 146 14.97 28.76 22.65
C LYS A 146 14.36 27.43 23.12
N TRP A 147 14.97 26.87 24.16
CA TRP A 147 14.54 25.70 24.93
C TRP A 147 13.35 25.96 25.86
#